data_AF-A0AAN7WPT4-F1
#
_entry.id   AF-A0AAN7WPT4-F1
#
_cell.length_a   1.000
_cell.length_b   1.000
_cell.length_c   1.000
_cell.angle_alpha   90.00
_cell.angle_beta   90.00
_cell.angle_gamma   90.00
#
_symmetry.space_group_name_H-M   'P 1'
#
loop_
_entity.id
_entity.type
_entity.pdbx_description
1 polymer ?
#
loop_
_entity_poly.entity_id
_entity_poly.type
_entity_poly.pdbx_seq_one_letter_code
_entity_poly.pdbx_strand_id
1 'polypeptide(L)'
;MQGRTDSFRVTKTGGNAATRTTPPEQLPTPEGASTWIDFASLNSGESRKDVRAQAARASAAARRETLARKAARRGPQPGSLIFALLTTVTTRPAQAVRKPRTRKALRKANDADRTYFHKLVDIVTQTLQRRPLAIEQAGETSLAHSSIRSMLWDAMTSSTTLFQVAIFMAGTHSNTCGLPRSAFAHMGPGLIALRGASLDAIQTRITGADAESIAPVAIALLAGWERRYGDPQSYEVHGKTLEDQNVATLTDVTLEMYRLGLDEKSTATPSGDKVPTALISSAPQGFDVLPRKRAETRSLLALAAQLAHCDLRAKNEVVRLRRLALENMAWSPTHSSGYEPRPDLEEQYDTLELNALYHMRAAHISICGIMIQHAMDVHKITWTFDLEGALHIHTQSCQHLRTEALLGTKYRDVGLWSRYVLCSLARDSVQDAFIKSMLKRLEITTFHELQAVLGRFVYHDAIFGDSCRKFWDMLTTSSAREAYSGLLQPYPTPDATPARQVP
;
A
#
# COMPACT_ATOMS: atom_id res chain seq x y z
N MET A 1 -51.32 -46.53 31.96
CA MET A 1 -52.67 -45.93 32.12
C MET A 1 -52.83 -44.76 31.17
N GLN A 2 -54.05 -44.25 31.09
CA GLN A 2 -54.52 -43.02 30.40
C GLN A 2 -53.51 -41.85 30.37
N GLY A 3 -53.47 -40.97 29.36
CA GLY A 3 -54.30 -40.86 28.14
C GLY A 3 -55.54 -39.96 28.28
N ARG A 4 -55.37 -38.65 28.03
CA ARG A 4 -56.36 -37.54 27.94
C ARG A 4 -55.55 -36.22 27.72
N THR A 5 -56.00 -35.05 27.21
CA THR A 5 -57.13 -34.48 26.43
C THR A 5 -56.74 -33.00 26.14
N ASP A 6 -57.37 -32.16 25.31
CA ASP A 6 -58.52 -32.31 24.41
C ASP A 6 -58.40 -31.35 23.21
N SER A 7 -59.33 -31.47 22.24
CA SER A 7 -59.50 -30.49 21.15
C SER A 7 -60.39 -29.31 21.54
N PHE A 8 -60.32 -28.20 20.80
CA PHE A 8 -61.39 -27.18 20.80
C PHE A 8 -61.73 -26.73 19.36
N ARG A 9 -63.02 -26.81 18.99
CA ARG A 9 -63.52 -26.44 17.66
C ARG A 9 -65.04 -26.20 17.65
N VAL A 10 -65.46 -24.95 17.44
CA VAL A 10 -66.81 -24.52 17.01
C VAL A 10 -66.59 -23.27 16.14
N THR A 11 -66.99 -23.04 14.88
CA THR A 11 -68.01 -23.52 13.90
C THR A 11 -69.34 -22.75 13.82
N LYS A 12 -69.47 -21.91 12.76
CA LYS A 12 -70.67 -21.71 11.90
C LYS A 12 -71.89 -20.98 12.55
N THR A 13 -72.87 -20.39 11.84
CA THR A 13 -73.12 -20.14 10.37
C THR A 13 -74.15 -19.02 10.13
N GLY A 14 -74.03 -18.27 9.02
CA GLY A 14 -75.13 -17.73 8.19
C GLY A 14 -75.95 -16.53 8.72
N GLY A 15 -76.61 -15.72 7.87
CA GLY A 15 -76.52 -15.64 6.39
C GLY A 15 -77.64 -14.80 5.73
N ASN A 16 -77.37 -14.28 4.51
CA ASN A 16 -78.30 -13.63 3.55
C ASN A 16 -78.92 -12.27 3.96
N ALA A 17 -79.11 -11.26 3.09
CA ALA A 17 -78.85 -11.06 1.64
C ALA A 17 -78.48 -9.55 1.39
N ALA A 18 -78.37 -8.93 0.20
CA ALA A 18 -78.71 -9.29 -1.19
C ALA A 18 -77.90 -8.48 -2.25
N THR A 19 -78.43 -8.38 -3.47
CA THR A 19 -78.15 -7.46 -4.61
C THR A 19 -77.63 -6.06 -4.24
N ARG A 20 -76.70 -5.40 -4.96
CA ARG A 20 -76.42 -5.34 -6.44
C ARG A 20 -75.06 -4.59 -6.67
N THR A 21 -74.34 -4.48 -7.81
CA THR A 21 -74.50 -4.84 -9.26
C THR A 21 -73.11 -4.92 -9.95
N THR A 22 -72.98 -5.68 -11.06
CA THR A 22 -72.03 -5.57 -12.21
C THR A 22 -70.48 -5.77 -12.04
N PRO A 23 -69.78 -6.42 -13.01
CA PRO A 23 -68.31 -6.71 -12.99
C PRO A 23 -67.62 -6.30 -14.33
N PRO A 24 -66.52 -6.92 -14.87
CA PRO A 24 -65.41 -7.71 -14.29
C PRO A 24 -63.97 -7.23 -14.72
N GLU A 25 -62.93 -8.01 -14.36
CA GLU A 25 -61.57 -8.06 -14.97
C GLU A 25 -60.63 -6.83 -14.81
N GLN A 26 -59.28 -6.93 -14.88
CA GLN A 26 -58.37 -8.05 -15.23
C GLN A 26 -57.04 -7.99 -14.43
N LEU A 27 -56.19 -9.01 -14.52
CA LEU A 27 -54.83 -9.06 -13.91
C LEU A 27 -53.77 -8.32 -14.78
N PRO A 28 -52.71 -7.73 -14.16
CA PRO A 28 -51.50 -7.35 -14.88
C PRO A 28 -50.28 -8.23 -14.51
N THR A 29 -49.67 -8.86 -15.53
CA THR A 29 -48.27 -9.34 -15.52
C THR A 29 -47.35 -8.32 -16.19
N PRO A 30 -46.00 -8.38 -16.01
CA PRO A 30 -45.13 -7.25 -16.28
C PRO A 30 -44.46 -7.23 -17.66
N GLU A 31 -44.62 -6.11 -18.37
CA GLU A 31 -43.75 -5.59 -19.44
C GLU A 31 -43.60 -4.07 -19.15
N GLY A 32 -42.59 -3.31 -19.58
CA GLY A 32 -41.54 -3.56 -20.56
C GLY A 32 -41.34 -2.27 -21.38
N ALA A 33 -40.49 -1.35 -20.90
CA ALA A 33 -40.43 0.02 -21.42
C ALA A 33 -39.02 0.44 -21.87
N SER A 34 -38.78 0.46 -23.18
CA SER A 34 -37.56 0.97 -23.81
C SER A 34 -37.58 2.50 -23.94
N THR A 35 -36.56 3.20 -23.45
CA THR A 35 -36.38 4.64 -23.72
C THR A 35 -35.57 4.88 -24.99
N TRP A 36 -36.24 5.33 -26.06
CA TRP A 36 -35.59 5.97 -27.20
C TRP A 36 -35.10 7.37 -26.81
N ILE A 37 -33.99 7.83 -27.41
CA ILE A 37 -33.43 9.16 -27.16
C ILE A 37 -34.07 10.17 -28.13
N ASP A 38 -34.78 11.16 -27.57
CA ASP A 38 -35.31 12.30 -28.34
C ASP A 38 -34.24 13.39 -28.51
N PHE A 39 -33.92 13.69 -29.77
CA PHE A 39 -32.93 14.70 -30.17
C PHE A 39 -33.46 16.14 -30.17
N ALA A 40 -34.76 16.37 -29.92
CA ALA A 40 -35.36 17.72 -29.88
C ALA A 40 -34.90 18.59 -28.68
N SER A 41 -34.31 17.98 -27.65
CA SER A 41 -33.99 18.62 -26.36
C SER A 41 -32.87 19.68 -26.39
N LEU A 42 -32.08 19.76 -27.46
CA LEU A 42 -30.83 20.54 -27.52
C LEU A 42 -30.97 22.09 -27.50
N ASN A 43 -32.19 22.64 -27.51
CA ASN A 43 -32.43 24.09 -27.57
C ASN A 43 -33.02 24.71 -26.28
N SER A 44 -33.11 23.98 -25.16
CA SER A 44 -33.63 24.55 -23.90
C SER A 44 -32.67 25.57 -23.27
N GLY A 45 -33.22 26.54 -22.54
CA GLY A 45 -32.45 27.64 -21.93
C GLY A 45 -31.51 27.24 -20.79
N GLU A 46 -31.53 25.98 -20.34
CA GLU A 46 -30.81 25.52 -19.15
C GLU A 46 -29.32 25.30 -19.40
N SER A 47 -28.95 24.85 -20.62
CA SER A 47 -27.57 24.81 -21.10
C SER A 47 -26.84 26.16 -20.92
N ARG A 48 -27.55 27.29 -21.09
CA ARG A 48 -27.00 28.64 -20.87
C ARG A 48 -26.81 29.00 -19.39
N LYS A 49 -27.50 28.33 -18.45
CA LYS A 49 -27.24 28.45 -17.01
C LYS A 49 -25.98 27.67 -16.63
N ASP A 50 -25.83 26.43 -17.10
CA ASP A 50 -24.68 25.58 -16.78
C ASP A 50 -23.37 26.12 -17.36
N VAL A 51 -23.37 26.62 -18.59
CA VAL A 51 -22.19 27.30 -19.18
C VAL A 51 -21.80 28.53 -18.34
N ARG A 52 -22.76 29.28 -17.79
CA ARG A 52 -22.48 30.40 -16.87
C ARG A 52 -21.94 29.93 -15.52
N ALA A 53 -22.47 28.84 -14.95
CA ALA A 53 -21.96 28.24 -13.72
C ALA A 53 -20.54 27.70 -13.90
N GLN A 54 -20.24 27.07 -15.03
CA GLN A 54 -18.92 26.57 -15.39
C GLN A 54 -17.92 27.72 -15.60
N ALA A 55 -18.32 28.80 -16.27
CA ALA A 55 -17.51 30.02 -16.41
C ALA A 55 -17.24 30.69 -15.05
N ALA A 56 -18.23 30.75 -14.14
CA ALA A 56 -18.06 31.27 -12.79
C ALA A 56 -17.08 30.41 -11.97
N ARG A 57 -17.18 29.08 -12.04
CA ARG A 57 -16.25 28.13 -11.40
C ARG A 57 -14.82 28.27 -11.96
N ALA A 58 -14.67 28.42 -13.28
CA ALA A 58 -13.37 28.66 -13.91
C ALA A 58 -12.75 30.01 -13.49
N SER A 59 -13.56 31.07 -13.38
CA SER A 59 -13.13 32.38 -12.88
C SER A 59 -12.69 32.33 -11.41
N ALA A 60 -13.41 31.58 -10.57
CA ALA A 60 -13.04 31.33 -9.18
C ALA A 60 -11.72 30.53 -9.06
N ALA A 61 -11.50 29.53 -9.91
CA ALA A 61 -10.24 28.78 -9.96
C ALA A 61 -9.05 29.67 -10.38
N ALA A 62 -9.22 30.50 -11.42
CA ALA A 62 -8.19 31.46 -11.86
C ALA A 62 -7.85 32.51 -10.78
N ARG A 63 -8.86 32.94 -10.00
CA ARG A 63 -8.67 33.81 -8.82
C ARG A 63 -7.91 33.11 -7.69
N ARG A 64 -8.19 31.83 -7.42
CA ARG A 64 -7.41 31.02 -6.46
C ARG A 64 -5.95 30.86 -6.92
N GLU A 65 -5.70 30.61 -8.20
CA GLU A 65 -4.33 30.50 -8.73
C GLU A 65 -3.56 31.84 -8.63
N THR A 66 -4.19 32.97 -8.93
CA THR A 66 -3.56 34.29 -8.78
C THR A 66 -3.35 34.69 -7.31
N LEU A 67 -4.20 34.25 -6.38
CA LEU A 67 -3.96 34.38 -4.94
C LEU A 67 -2.80 33.49 -4.47
N ALA A 68 -2.71 32.24 -4.92
CA ALA A 68 -1.58 31.35 -4.62
C ALA A 68 -0.26 31.91 -5.16
N ARG A 69 -0.24 32.44 -6.39
CA ARG A 69 0.92 33.14 -6.97
C ARG A 69 1.27 34.45 -6.24
N LYS A 70 0.31 35.10 -5.56
CA LYS A 70 0.59 36.24 -4.66
C LYS A 70 1.13 35.79 -3.29
N ALA A 71 0.64 34.67 -2.76
CA ALA A 71 1.15 34.09 -1.52
C ALA A 71 2.61 33.64 -1.70
N ALA A 72 2.93 32.90 -2.76
CA ALA A 72 4.30 32.49 -3.13
C ALA A 72 5.25 33.65 -3.49
N ARG A 73 4.75 34.90 -3.56
CA ARG A 73 5.56 36.12 -3.74
C ARG A 73 5.72 36.94 -2.45
N ARG A 74 5.09 36.54 -1.35
CA ARG A 74 5.43 37.04 -0.01
C ARG A 74 6.44 36.07 0.59
N GLY A 75 7.59 36.59 1.00
CA GLY A 75 8.63 35.80 1.67
C GLY A 75 8.12 35.18 2.99
N PRO A 76 8.85 34.20 3.54
CA PRO A 76 8.43 33.47 4.73
C PRO A 76 8.18 34.42 5.92
N GLN A 77 7.05 34.22 6.61
CA GLN A 77 6.81 34.89 7.88
C GLN A 77 7.71 34.27 8.98
N PRO A 78 8.22 35.08 9.93
CA PRO A 78 9.02 34.56 11.04
C PRO A 78 8.15 33.63 11.90
N GLY A 79 8.56 32.37 12.01
CA GLY A 79 7.87 31.32 12.76
C GLY A 79 7.88 29.94 12.10
N SER A 80 7.97 29.86 10.76
CA SER A 80 8.00 28.57 10.04
C SER A 80 9.43 28.13 9.68
N LEU A 81 10.18 27.62 10.66
CA LEU A 81 11.59 27.21 10.46
C LEU A 81 11.79 25.71 10.13
N ILE A 82 10.77 24.86 10.29
CA ILE A 82 10.93 23.40 10.16
C ILE A 82 10.95 22.91 8.69
N PHE A 83 10.40 23.67 7.74
CA PHE A 83 10.36 23.30 6.31
C PHE A 83 11.43 24.00 5.44
N ALA A 84 12.40 24.71 6.05
CA ALA A 84 13.33 25.60 5.33
C ALA A 84 14.75 25.04 5.11
N LEU A 85 15.01 23.76 5.46
CA LEU A 85 16.36 23.17 5.50
C LEU A 85 16.55 22.01 4.51
N LEU A 86 16.18 22.21 3.23
CA LEU A 86 16.41 21.20 2.18
C LEU A 86 16.57 21.80 0.75
N THR A 87 17.26 22.93 0.60
CA THR A 87 17.41 23.63 -0.70
C THR A 87 18.84 24.15 -1.01
N THR A 88 19.88 23.32 -0.86
CA THR A 88 21.27 23.66 -1.26
C THR A 88 22.10 22.51 -1.85
N VAL A 89 21.54 21.72 -2.78
CA VAL A 89 22.34 21.02 -3.81
C VAL A 89 21.70 21.26 -5.18
N THR A 90 22.50 21.68 -6.17
CA THR A 90 21.98 22.19 -7.46
C THR A 90 21.93 21.14 -8.57
N THR A 91 20.75 20.57 -8.80
CA THR A 91 20.32 20.07 -10.12
C THR A 91 18.93 20.63 -10.47
N ARG A 92 18.63 20.79 -11.76
CA ARG A 92 17.50 21.62 -12.27
C ARG A 92 16.11 20.98 -12.03
N PRO A 93 15.19 21.62 -11.27
CA PRO A 93 13.77 21.27 -11.29
C PRO A 93 13.04 22.09 -12.36
N ALA A 94 12.95 21.58 -13.59
CA ALA A 94 12.39 22.35 -14.72
C ALA A 94 11.61 21.52 -15.77
N GLN A 95 10.78 20.57 -15.33
CA GLN A 95 9.65 20.10 -16.15
C GLN A 95 8.32 20.46 -15.47
N ALA A 96 7.63 21.44 -16.05
CA ALA A 96 6.32 21.87 -15.56
C ALA A 96 5.25 20.80 -15.85
N VAL A 97 4.31 20.65 -14.92
CA VAL A 97 3.13 19.77 -15.04
C VAL A 97 2.39 20.07 -16.35
N ARG A 98 2.61 19.23 -17.37
CA ARG A 98 1.91 19.34 -18.66
C ARG A 98 0.47 18.87 -18.49
N LYS A 99 -0.48 19.72 -18.86
CA LYS A 99 -1.91 19.38 -18.84
C LYS A 99 -2.17 18.07 -19.61
N PRO A 100 -2.99 17.13 -19.09
CA PRO A 100 -3.12 15.81 -19.70
C PRO A 100 -3.61 15.85 -21.15
N ARG A 101 -2.86 15.24 -22.07
CA ARG A 101 -3.27 15.04 -23.49
C ARG A 101 -4.11 13.76 -23.68
N THR A 102 -4.93 13.41 -22.68
CA THR A 102 -5.57 12.10 -22.48
C THR A 102 -6.44 11.62 -23.65
N ARG A 103 -7.16 12.51 -24.35
CA ARG A 103 -8.12 12.11 -25.40
C ARG A 103 -7.53 11.62 -26.74
N LYS A 104 -6.24 11.76 -27.02
CA LYS A 104 -5.61 11.24 -28.26
C LYS A 104 -4.72 10.01 -28.08
N ALA A 105 -4.17 9.76 -26.90
CA ALA A 105 -3.30 8.60 -26.66
C ALA A 105 -4.08 7.29 -26.52
N LEU A 106 -5.24 7.30 -25.83
CA LEU A 106 -6.16 6.15 -25.69
C LEU A 106 -6.78 5.63 -27.01
N ARG A 107 -6.44 6.23 -28.16
CA ARG A 107 -6.77 5.73 -29.50
C ARG A 107 -5.68 4.83 -30.12
N LYS A 108 -4.57 4.56 -29.41
CA LYS A 108 -3.46 3.72 -29.86
C LYS A 108 -3.34 2.33 -29.20
N ALA A 109 -4.17 2.02 -28.20
CA ALA A 109 -4.31 0.64 -27.75
C ALA A 109 -4.84 -0.21 -28.91
N ASN A 110 -4.22 -1.37 -29.16
CA ASN A 110 -4.62 -2.25 -30.25
C ASN A 110 -6.01 -2.83 -29.95
N ASP A 111 -6.78 -3.19 -30.97
CA ASP A 111 -8.13 -3.72 -30.73
C ASP A 111 -8.08 -5.10 -30.04
N ALA A 112 -6.95 -5.81 -30.12
CA ALA A 112 -6.62 -6.96 -29.27
C ALA A 112 -6.48 -6.59 -27.78
N ASP A 113 -5.78 -5.49 -27.45
CA ASP A 113 -5.58 -5.04 -26.06
C ASP A 113 -6.91 -4.57 -25.45
N ARG A 114 -7.71 -3.86 -26.26
CA ARG A 114 -9.08 -3.47 -25.89
C ARG A 114 -9.95 -4.70 -25.68
N THR A 115 -9.89 -5.68 -26.58
CA THR A 115 -10.65 -6.94 -26.43
C THR A 115 -10.20 -7.71 -25.19
N TYR A 116 -8.91 -7.70 -24.85
CA TYR A 116 -8.41 -8.31 -23.61
C TYR A 116 -8.88 -7.55 -22.37
N PHE A 117 -8.79 -6.21 -22.35
CA PHE A 117 -9.27 -5.39 -21.25
C PHE A 117 -10.78 -5.53 -21.04
N HIS A 118 -11.58 -5.42 -22.10
CA HIS A 118 -13.02 -5.63 -22.02
C HIS A 118 -13.35 -7.06 -21.58
N LYS A 119 -12.70 -8.11 -22.12
CA LYS A 119 -12.90 -9.48 -21.61
C LYS A 119 -12.54 -9.63 -20.13
N LEU A 120 -11.44 -9.03 -19.67
CA LEU A 120 -11.04 -9.12 -18.26
C LEU A 120 -12.02 -8.38 -17.36
N VAL A 121 -12.42 -7.16 -17.73
CA VAL A 121 -13.44 -6.38 -17.01
C VAL A 121 -14.78 -7.11 -17.03
N ASP A 122 -15.26 -7.57 -18.19
CA ASP A 122 -16.52 -8.31 -18.33
C ASP A 122 -16.51 -9.62 -17.52
N ILE A 123 -15.40 -10.37 -17.50
CA ILE A 123 -15.26 -11.59 -16.68
C ILE A 123 -15.30 -11.25 -15.19
N VAL A 124 -14.57 -10.22 -14.77
CA VAL A 124 -14.59 -9.74 -13.38
C VAL A 124 -16.00 -9.28 -13.01
N THR A 125 -16.56 -8.32 -13.74
CA THR A 125 -17.92 -7.78 -13.56
C THR A 125 -19.01 -8.85 -13.58
N GLN A 126 -19.03 -9.78 -14.53
CA GLN A 126 -20.04 -10.85 -14.56
C GLN A 126 -19.88 -11.82 -13.38
N THR A 127 -18.66 -12.08 -12.91
CA THR A 127 -18.42 -12.89 -11.71
C THR A 127 -18.97 -12.17 -10.47
N LEU A 128 -18.67 -10.88 -10.33
CA LEU A 128 -19.08 -10.01 -9.21
C LEU A 128 -20.59 -9.69 -9.20
N GLN A 129 -21.23 -9.63 -10.36
CA GLN A 129 -22.68 -9.41 -10.47
C GLN A 129 -23.48 -10.68 -10.19
N ARG A 130 -22.95 -11.87 -10.54
CA ARG A 130 -23.62 -13.17 -10.31
C ARG A 130 -23.46 -13.69 -8.89
N ARG A 131 -22.36 -13.35 -8.22
CA ARG A 131 -22.24 -13.37 -6.77
C ARG A 131 -21.56 -12.07 -6.33
N PRO A 132 -22.24 -11.19 -5.56
CA PRO A 132 -21.53 -10.22 -4.74
C PRO A 132 -20.44 -10.95 -3.96
N LEU A 133 -19.29 -10.30 -3.75
CA LEU A 133 -18.16 -10.91 -3.05
C LEU A 133 -18.44 -11.06 -1.55
N ALA A 134 -19.26 -12.05 -1.20
CA ALA A 134 -19.44 -12.59 0.13
C ALA A 134 -18.18 -13.38 0.53
N ILE A 135 -17.06 -12.67 0.68
CA ILE A 135 -15.79 -13.18 1.22
C ILE A 135 -15.89 -13.25 2.76
N GLU A 136 -17.04 -13.68 3.27
CA GLU A 136 -17.33 -13.75 4.71
C GLU A 136 -17.05 -15.14 5.28
N GLN A 137 -16.82 -16.16 4.43
CA GLN A 137 -16.52 -17.52 4.84
C GLN A 137 -15.39 -18.13 4.00
N ALA A 138 -14.28 -18.48 4.67
CA ALA A 138 -13.04 -18.97 4.06
C ALA A 138 -13.09 -20.43 3.54
N GLY A 139 -14.28 -20.94 3.19
CA GLY A 139 -14.50 -22.32 2.74
C GLY A 139 -14.74 -22.50 1.23
N GLU A 140 -15.34 -21.52 0.55
CA GLU A 140 -15.83 -21.69 -0.83
C GLU A 140 -15.32 -20.61 -1.80
N THR A 141 -14.01 -20.57 -2.05
CA THR A 141 -13.52 -19.84 -3.23
C THR A 141 -13.86 -20.61 -4.51
N SER A 142 -14.81 -20.08 -5.29
CA SER A 142 -15.15 -20.62 -6.61
C SER A 142 -13.90 -20.78 -7.49
N LEU A 143 -13.88 -21.80 -8.35
CA LEU A 143 -12.82 -22.00 -9.35
C LEU A 143 -12.58 -20.73 -10.20
N ALA A 144 -13.63 -19.95 -10.47
CA ALA A 144 -13.53 -18.65 -11.12
C ALA A 144 -12.73 -17.62 -10.30
N HIS A 145 -12.93 -17.56 -8.97
CA HIS A 145 -12.18 -16.68 -8.08
C HIS A 145 -10.71 -17.08 -8.01
N SER A 146 -10.42 -18.40 -7.93
CA SER A 146 -9.04 -18.89 -7.94
C SER A 146 -8.33 -18.62 -9.27
N SER A 147 -9.04 -18.75 -10.41
CA SER A 147 -8.53 -18.41 -11.73
C SER A 147 -8.24 -16.91 -11.87
N ILE A 148 -9.18 -16.04 -11.47
CA ILE A 148 -9.00 -14.58 -11.47
C ILE A 148 -7.80 -14.20 -10.59
N ARG A 149 -7.67 -14.81 -9.41
CA ARG A 149 -6.55 -14.59 -8.49
C ARG A 149 -5.20 -14.97 -9.09
N SER A 150 -5.09 -16.09 -9.82
CA SER A 150 -3.85 -16.43 -10.53
C SER A 150 -3.55 -15.38 -11.60
N MET A 151 -4.50 -15.13 -12.52
CA MET A 151 -4.30 -14.19 -13.63
C MET A 151 -3.87 -12.79 -13.16
N LEU A 152 -4.44 -12.29 -12.06
CA LEU A 152 -4.05 -11.02 -11.47
C LEU A 152 -2.65 -11.07 -10.81
N TRP A 153 -2.30 -12.13 -10.07
CA TRP A 153 -0.93 -12.30 -9.56
C TRP A 153 0.10 -12.38 -10.69
N ASP A 154 -0.16 -13.22 -11.69
CA ASP A 154 0.72 -13.45 -12.84
C ASP A 154 0.92 -12.14 -13.63
N ALA A 155 -0.14 -11.37 -13.84
CA ALA A 155 -0.06 -10.05 -14.47
C ALA A 155 0.74 -9.04 -13.63
N MET A 156 0.41 -8.88 -12.34
CA MET A 156 1.08 -7.93 -11.43
C MET A 156 2.57 -8.23 -11.22
N THR A 157 2.98 -9.50 -11.37
CA THR A 157 4.37 -9.92 -11.19
C THR A 157 5.14 -10.01 -12.51
N SER A 158 4.47 -10.10 -13.66
CA SER A 158 5.12 -10.12 -14.99
C SER A 158 5.34 -8.72 -15.58
N SER A 159 4.36 -7.82 -15.47
CA SER A 159 4.47 -6.45 -16.01
C SER A 159 5.20 -5.49 -15.06
N THR A 160 6.10 -4.68 -15.62
CA THR A 160 6.84 -3.67 -14.86
C THR A 160 5.93 -2.51 -14.43
N THR A 161 5.05 -2.03 -15.30
CA THR A 161 4.12 -0.95 -14.99
C THR A 161 3.00 -1.40 -14.05
N LEU A 162 2.46 -2.61 -14.24
CA LEU A 162 1.45 -3.14 -13.33
C LEU A 162 2.05 -3.46 -11.94
N PHE A 163 3.28 -3.96 -11.86
CA PHE A 163 3.99 -4.15 -10.59
C PHE A 163 4.12 -2.85 -9.78
N GLN A 164 4.43 -1.72 -10.43
CA GLN A 164 4.56 -0.42 -9.75
C GLN A 164 3.21 0.07 -9.16
N VAL A 165 2.11 -0.06 -9.91
CA VAL A 165 0.76 0.21 -9.37
C VAL A 165 0.40 -0.77 -8.25
N ALA A 166 0.70 -2.05 -8.43
CA ALA A 166 0.42 -3.09 -7.45
C ALA A 166 1.15 -2.81 -6.11
N ILE A 167 2.41 -2.39 -6.12
CA ILE A 167 3.17 -2.10 -4.89
C ILE A 167 2.77 -0.76 -4.25
N PHE A 168 2.35 0.22 -5.04
CA PHE A 168 1.64 1.41 -4.52
C PHE A 168 0.36 0.98 -3.76
N MET A 169 -0.46 0.12 -4.34
CA MET A 169 -1.70 -0.37 -3.70
C MET A 169 -1.44 -1.24 -2.48
N ALA A 170 -0.42 -2.10 -2.50
CA ALA A 170 0.02 -2.83 -1.32
C ALA A 170 0.37 -1.86 -0.17
N GLY A 171 0.97 -0.71 -0.51
CA GLY A 171 1.30 0.36 0.41
C GLY A 171 0.12 1.08 1.09
N THR A 172 -1.12 0.92 0.61
CA THR A 172 -2.30 1.68 1.07
C THR A 172 -2.48 1.68 2.59
N HIS A 173 -2.42 0.49 3.18
CA HIS A 173 -2.65 0.23 4.61
C HIS A 173 -1.34 -0.04 5.36
N SER A 174 -0.21 0.27 4.73
CA SER A 174 1.12 -0.15 5.16
C SER A 174 1.68 0.74 6.26
N ASN A 175 1.42 0.38 7.52
CA ASN A 175 2.21 0.88 8.64
C ASN A 175 3.60 0.22 8.58
N THR A 176 4.58 0.81 7.91
CA THR A 176 5.94 0.24 7.83
C THR A 176 6.73 0.42 9.14
N CYS A 177 6.30 1.34 10.02
CA CYS A 177 7.14 1.90 11.09
C CYS A 177 6.59 1.76 12.52
N GLY A 178 5.40 1.16 12.71
CA GLY A 178 4.75 1.11 14.03
C GLY A 178 4.28 2.49 14.55
N LEU A 179 3.89 3.37 13.62
CA LEU A 179 3.31 4.66 13.93
C LEU A 179 1.89 4.51 14.51
N PRO A 180 1.45 5.38 15.44
CA PRO A 180 0.07 5.39 15.94
C PRO A 180 -0.89 6.00 14.92
N ARG A 181 -2.19 5.66 15.00
CA ARG A 181 -3.23 6.17 14.06
C ARG A 181 -3.26 7.70 13.96
N SER A 182 -2.96 8.41 15.04
CA SER A 182 -2.87 9.88 15.10
C SER A 182 -1.79 10.50 14.20
N ALA A 183 -0.79 9.73 13.74
CA ALA A 183 0.20 10.20 12.77
C ALA A 183 -0.31 10.14 11.32
N PHE A 184 -1.34 9.34 11.03
CA PHE A 184 -1.87 9.11 9.68
C PHE A 184 -3.02 10.08 9.32
N ALA A 185 -2.75 11.39 9.39
CA ALA A 185 -3.70 12.40 8.93
C ALA A 185 -3.82 12.42 7.39
N HIS A 186 -2.73 12.08 6.68
CA HIS A 186 -2.58 12.17 5.22
C HIS A 186 -1.73 11.02 4.67
N MET A 187 -1.68 10.89 3.34
CA MET A 187 -0.80 9.96 2.63
C MET A 187 0.68 10.20 3.02
N GLY A 188 1.36 9.16 3.52
CA GLY A 188 2.77 9.25 3.92
C GLY A 188 3.73 9.46 2.74
N PRO A 189 4.92 10.06 2.95
CA PRO A 189 5.85 10.42 1.87
C PRO A 189 6.21 9.26 0.92
N GLY A 190 6.44 8.05 1.45
CA GLY A 190 6.70 6.86 0.63
C GLY A 190 5.52 6.47 -0.28
N LEU A 191 4.29 6.61 0.22
CA LEU A 191 3.09 6.31 -0.57
C LEU A 191 2.82 7.40 -1.63
N ILE A 192 3.17 8.66 -1.36
CA ILE A 192 3.20 9.75 -2.37
C ILE A 192 4.23 9.44 -3.47
N ALA A 193 5.43 8.98 -3.11
CA ALA A 193 6.48 8.63 -4.08
C ALA A 193 6.07 7.45 -4.97
N LEU A 194 5.51 6.38 -4.38
CA LEU A 194 4.98 5.23 -5.12
C LEU A 194 3.81 5.62 -6.06
N ARG A 195 2.93 6.55 -5.64
CA ARG A 195 1.87 7.12 -6.48
C ARG A 195 2.43 7.89 -7.68
N GLY A 196 3.44 8.73 -7.45
CA GLY A 196 4.13 9.49 -8.50
C GLY A 196 4.75 8.56 -9.55
N ALA A 197 5.56 7.61 -9.10
CA ALA A 197 6.18 6.62 -9.98
C ALA A 197 5.16 5.78 -10.76
N SER A 198 4.03 5.41 -10.13
CA SER A 198 2.93 4.70 -10.80
C SER A 198 2.31 5.54 -11.94
N LEU A 199 2.05 6.82 -11.70
CA LEU A 199 1.54 7.76 -12.70
C LEU A 199 2.53 7.97 -13.85
N ASP A 200 3.81 8.15 -13.55
CA ASP A 200 4.85 8.37 -14.57
C ASP A 200 5.10 7.13 -15.43
N ALA A 201 5.04 5.93 -14.85
CA ALA A 201 5.15 4.67 -15.59
C ALA A 201 3.94 4.41 -16.51
N ILE A 202 2.72 4.64 -16.00
CA ILE A 202 1.49 4.62 -16.82
C ILE A 202 1.60 5.64 -17.96
N GLN A 203 2.02 6.88 -17.67
CA GLN A 203 2.18 7.92 -18.69
C GLN A 203 3.23 7.54 -19.74
N THR A 204 4.35 6.94 -19.32
CA THR A 204 5.43 6.47 -20.20
C THR A 204 4.92 5.37 -21.13
N ARG A 205 4.16 4.39 -20.63
CA ARG A 205 3.57 3.34 -21.48
C ARG A 205 2.46 3.83 -22.40
N ILE A 206 1.62 4.78 -21.96
CA ILE A 206 0.57 5.39 -22.80
C ILE A 206 1.15 6.27 -23.93
N THR A 207 2.35 6.83 -23.74
CA THR A 207 2.98 7.76 -24.70
C THR A 207 4.14 7.18 -25.51
N GLY A 208 4.66 6.02 -25.13
CA GLY A 208 5.71 5.29 -25.85
C GLY A 208 5.26 4.65 -27.16
N ALA A 209 6.21 4.01 -27.85
CA ALA A 209 5.94 3.16 -29.01
C ALA A 209 5.37 1.79 -28.59
N ASP A 210 5.96 1.20 -27.56
CA ASP A 210 5.60 -0.12 -27.02
C ASP A 210 4.58 0.02 -25.88
N ALA A 211 3.30 -0.08 -26.23
CA ALA A 211 2.21 -0.19 -25.27
C ALA A 211 2.19 -1.60 -24.66
N GLU A 212 2.33 -1.72 -23.35
CA GLU A 212 2.03 -2.98 -22.66
C GLU A 212 0.50 -3.21 -22.69
N SER A 213 0.05 -4.36 -23.19
CA SER A 213 -1.37 -4.74 -23.32
C SER A 213 -2.14 -4.71 -21.99
N ILE A 214 -1.42 -4.82 -20.87
CA ILE A 214 -1.95 -4.79 -19.50
C ILE A 214 -2.11 -3.37 -18.92
N ALA A 215 -1.62 -2.32 -19.61
CA ALA A 215 -1.70 -0.94 -19.12
C ALA A 215 -3.12 -0.47 -18.75
N PRO A 216 -4.21 -0.90 -19.43
CA PRO A 216 -5.59 -0.63 -18.99
C PRO A 216 -5.92 -1.15 -17.58
N VAL A 217 -5.33 -2.27 -17.16
CA VAL A 217 -5.51 -2.83 -15.79
C VAL A 217 -4.78 -1.95 -14.77
N ALA A 218 -3.59 -1.48 -15.10
CA ALA A 218 -2.83 -0.54 -14.26
C ALA A 218 -3.59 0.79 -14.06
N ILE A 219 -4.24 1.30 -15.12
CA ILE A 219 -5.12 2.48 -15.05
C ILE A 219 -6.35 2.21 -14.18
N ALA A 220 -7.02 1.07 -14.36
CA ALA A 220 -8.22 0.72 -13.60
C ALA A 220 -7.92 0.55 -12.09
N LEU A 221 -6.86 -0.18 -11.74
CA LEU A 221 -6.40 -0.34 -10.37
C LEU A 221 -6.13 1.00 -9.66
N LEU A 222 -5.42 1.91 -10.35
CA LEU A 222 -5.15 3.24 -9.81
C LEU A 222 -6.42 4.10 -9.71
N ALA A 223 -7.32 4.05 -10.70
CA ALA A 223 -8.57 4.79 -10.66
C ALA A 223 -9.52 4.31 -9.55
N GLY A 224 -9.54 3.00 -9.26
CA GLY A 224 -10.30 2.42 -8.15
C GLY A 224 -9.73 2.80 -6.79
N TRP A 225 -8.40 2.85 -6.70
CA TRP A 225 -7.70 3.39 -5.53
C TRP A 225 -8.05 4.86 -5.29
N GLU A 226 -7.97 5.72 -6.32
CA GLU A 226 -8.35 7.13 -6.24
C GLU A 226 -9.83 7.32 -5.86
N ARG A 227 -10.71 6.39 -6.26
CA ARG A 227 -12.13 6.41 -5.88
C ARG A 227 -12.36 6.13 -4.40
N ARG A 228 -11.59 5.20 -3.81
CA ARG A 228 -11.78 4.72 -2.43
C ARG A 228 -10.97 5.51 -1.39
N TYR A 229 -9.79 6.01 -1.78
CA TYR A 229 -8.81 6.62 -0.87
C TYR A 229 -8.24 7.97 -1.34
N GLY A 230 -8.58 8.41 -2.57
CA GLY A 230 -8.17 9.71 -3.11
C GLY A 230 -9.09 10.87 -2.71
N ASP A 231 -8.68 12.09 -3.06
CA ASP A 231 -9.56 13.26 -2.98
C ASP A 231 -10.62 13.23 -4.11
N PRO A 232 -11.91 13.49 -3.82
CA PRO A 232 -12.96 13.51 -4.84
C PRO A 232 -12.67 14.41 -6.05
N GLN A 233 -11.96 15.55 -5.89
CA GLN A 233 -11.62 16.43 -7.02
C GLN A 233 -10.56 15.80 -7.92
N SER A 234 -9.65 15.00 -7.36
CA SER A 234 -8.70 14.17 -8.10
C SER A 234 -9.43 13.05 -8.86
N TYR A 235 -10.40 12.36 -8.24
CA TYR A 235 -11.22 11.36 -8.93
C TYR A 235 -12.01 11.95 -10.10
N GLU A 236 -12.59 13.16 -9.97
CA GLU A 236 -13.33 13.80 -11.07
C GLU A 236 -12.48 14.03 -12.35
N VAL A 237 -11.16 14.15 -12.23
CA VAL A 237 -10.23 14.39 -13.34
C VAL A 237 -9.78 13.08 -14.01
N HIS A 238 -9.75 11.97 -13.27
CA HIS A 238 -9.15 10.70 -13.72
C HIS A 238 -10.16 9.55 -13.93
N GLY A 239 -11.24 9.48 -13.13
CA GLY A 239 -12.14 8.33 -13.08
C GLY A 239 -13.29 8.30 -14.10
N LYS A 240 -13.77 9.47 -14.56
CA LYS A 240 -15.02 9.66 -15.34
C LYS A 240 -15.05 9.08 -16.77
N THR A 241 -14.26 8.04 -17.06
CA THR A 241 -14.20 7.34 -18.36
C THR A 241 -14.21 5.82 -18.24
N LEU A 242 -14.39 5.28 -17.03
CA LEU A 242 -14.55 3.85 -16.74
C LEU A 242 -15.85 3.65 -15.95
N GLU A 243 -16.47 2.47 -16.06
CA GLU A 243 -17.72 2.15 -15.34
C GLU A 243 -17.47 2.02 -13.84
N ASP A 244 -17.90 3.01 -13.04
CA ASP A 244 -17.47 3.26 -11.66
C ASP A 244 -17.43 2.01 -10.75
N GLN A 245 -18.44 1.14 -10.83
CA GLN A 245 -18.60 -0.05 -9.97
C GLN A 245 -17.51 -1.12 -10.22
N ASN A 246 -17.17 -1.35 -11.49
CA ASN A 246 -16.23 -2.40 -11.89
C ASN A 246 -14.81 -2.07 -11.40
N VAL A 247 -14.45 -0.79 -11.44
CA VAL A 247 -13.12 -0.26 -11.10
C VAL A 247 -12.84 -0.37 -9.60
N ALA A 248 -13.81 0.00 -8.76
CA ALA A 248 -13.66 -0.11 -7.30
C ALA A 248 -13.48 -1.57 -6.85
N THR A 249 -14.28 -2.49 -7.41
CA THR A 249 -14.23 -3.89 -6.98
C THR A 249 -12.93 -4.59 -7.39
N LEU A 250 -12.27 -4.14 -8.47
CA LEU A 250 -10.93 -4.61 -8.84
C LEU A 250 -9.86 -4.20 -7.80
N THR A 251 -9.97 -3.00 -7.22
CA THR A 251 -9.13 -2.57 -6.10
C THR A 251 -9.35 -3.45 -4.87
N ASP A 252 -10.60 -3.71 -4.52
CA ASP A 252 -10.98 -4.48 -3.33
C ASP A 252 -10.52 -5.95 -3.45
N VAL A 253 -10.71 -6.57 -4.62
CA VAL A 253 -10.16 -7.90 -4.95
C VAL A 253 -8.65 -7.93 -4.80
N THR A 254 -7.93 -6.89 -5.26
CA THR A 254 -6.46 -6.85 -5.22
C THR A 254 -5.94 -6.76 -3.78
N LEU A 255 -6.58 -5.97 -2.92
CA LEU A 255 -6.22 -5.88 -1.50
C LEU A 255 -6.51 -7.20 -0.76
N GLU A 256 -7.65 -7.84 -1.01
CA GLU A 256 -7.97 -9.15 -0.44
C GLU A 256 -7.05 -10.26 -0.98
N MET A 257 -6.61 -10.20 -2.23
CA MET A 257 -5.62 -11.13 -2.78
C MET A 257 -4.29 -11.08 -2.03
N TYR A 258 -3.84 -9.89 -1.62
CA TYR A 258 -2.65 -9.74 -0.78
C TYR A 258 -2.88 -10.34 0.61
N ARG A 259 -4.05 -10.07 1.22
CA ARG A 259 -4.44 -10.65 2.52
C ARG A 259 -4.42 -12.18 2.47
N LEU A 260 -5.06 -12.77 1.47
CA LEU A 260 -5.09 -14.23 1.25
C LEU A 260 -3.68 -14.80 0.99
N GLY A 261 -2.86 -14.13 0.17
CA GLY A 261 -1.49 -14.59 -0.11
C GLY A 261 -0.55 -14.52 1.10
N LEU A 262 -0.83 -13.65 2.07
CA LEU A 262 -0.19 -13.63 3.38
C LEU A 262 -0.75 -14.69 4.32
N ASP A 263 -2.07 -14.91 4.30
CA ASP A 263 -2.74 -15.90 5.14
C ASP A 263 -2.35 -17.35 4.74
N GLU A 264 -2.12 -17.61 3.46
CA GLU A 264 -1.52 -18.85 2.93
C GLU A 264 -0.09 -19.10 3.44
N LYS A 265 0.64 -18.05 3.86
CA LYS A 265 1.94 -18.19 4.54
C LYS A 265 1.80 -18.25 6.07
N SER A 266 0.66 -17.79 6.60
CA SER A 266 0.28 -17.84 8.02
C SER A 266 -0.23 -19.22 8.42
N THR A 267 -0.92 -19.90 7.50
CA THR A 267 -1.58 -21.19 7.70
C THR A 267 -0.85 -22.31 6.97
N ALA A 268 -0.28 -23.23 7.75
CA ALA A 268 -0.01 -24.58 7.24
C ALA A 268 -1.37 -25.31 7.13
N THR A 269 -2.06 -25.08 6.01
CA THR A 269 -3.25 -25.75 5.46
C THR A 269 -4.17 -26.54 6.41
N PRO A 270 -5.47 -26.17 6.52
CA PRO A 270 -6.50 -27.06 7.08
C PRO A 270 -6.72 -28.36 6.28
N SER A 271 -6.22 -28.41 5.03
CA SER A 271 -6.54 -29.43 4.03
C SER A 271 -5.38 -30.41 3.75
N GLY A 272 -5.19 -31.39 4.63
CA GLY A 272 -4.68 -32.74 4.33
C GLY A 272 -3.21 -32.92 3.90
N ASP A 273 -2.71 -32.16 2.92
CA ASP A 273 -1.41 -32.38 2.30
C ASP A 273 -0.25 -31.66 2.98
N LYS A 274 0.91 -32.31 2.92
CA LYS A 274 1.96 -32.12 3.93
C LYS A 274 2.93 -30.99 3.59
N VAL A 275 2.96 -30.00 4.49
CA VAL A 275 4.20 -29.35 4.99
C VAL A 275 4.76 -28.32 3.97
N PRO A 276 5.26 -27.13 4.39
CA PRO A 276 6.38 -27.10 5.31
C PRO A 276 6.36 -26.07 6.46
N THR A 277 6.17 -26.61 7.67
CA THR A 277 6.88 -26.16 8.89
C THR A 277 8.37 -25.93 8.62
N ALA A 278 8.97 -26.74 7.72
CA ALA A 278 10.36 -26.61 7.31
C ALA A 278 10.71 -25.28 6.62
N LEU A 279 9.77 -24.55 6.00
CA LEU A 279 10.03 -23.22 5.43
C LEU A 279 10.16 -22.16 6.52
N ILE A 280 9.30 -22.22 7.54
CA ILE A 280 9.41 -21.34 8.72
C ILE A 280 10.65 -21.74 9.55
N SER A 281 11.04 -23.02 9.56
CA SER A 281 12.29 -23.48 10.15
C SER A 281 13.53 -23.29 9.26
N SER A 282 13.37 -22.80 8.02
CA SER A 282 14.45 -22.26 7.19
C SER A 282 14.44 -20.73 7.16
N ALA A 283 13.73 -20.08 8.09
CA ALA A 283 13.95 -18.67 8.39
C ALA A 283 15.32 -18.50 9.07
N PRO A 284 16.06 -17.39 8.82
CA PRO A 284 17.35 -17.16 9.47
C PRO A 284 17.28 -17.18 11.00
N GLN A 285 18.23 -17.85 11.65
CA GLN A 285 18.27 -18.14 13.10
C GLN A 285 18.13 -16.91 14.02
N GLY A 286 18.51 -15.72 13.57
CA GLY A 286 18.32 -14.48 14.32
C GLY A 286 16.86 -14.16 14.63
N PHE A 287 15.91 -14.73 13.87
CA PHE A 287 14.48 -14.56 14.09
C PHE A 287 13.85 -15.55 15.08
N ASP A 288 14.59 -16.54 15.59
CA ASP A 288 14.04 -17.55 16.53
C ASP A 288 13.56 -16.98 17.88
N VAL A 289 13.92 -15.73 18.17
CA VAL A 289 13.41 -14.96 19.31
C VAL A 289 11.93 -14.55 19.16
N LEU A 290 11.35 -14.62 17.96
CA LEU A 290 9.96 -14.25 17.66
C LEU A 290 9.00 -15.44 17.90
N PRO A 291 7.89 -15.24 18.64
CA PRO A 291 6.99 -16.34 18.99
C PRO A 291 6.09 -16.72 17.80
N ARG A 292 6.31 -17.92 17.24
CA ARG A 292 5.61 -18.47 16.06
C ARG A 292 4.09 -18.75 16.26
N LYS A 293 3.47 -18.22 17.34
CA LYS A 293 2.06 -18.42 17.73
C LYS A 293 1.08 -17.62 16.86
N ARG A 294 1.41 -16.38 16.50
CA ARG A 294 0.56 -15.51 15.68
C ARG A 294 0.68 -15.84 14.19
N ALA A 295 -0.40 -15.61 13.44
CA ALA A 295 -0.43 -15.78 12.00
C ALA A 295 0.58 -14.85 11.31
N GLU A 296 0.62 -13.62 11.77
CA GLU A 296 1.36 -12.51 11.19
C GLU A 296 2.88 -12.65 11.39
N THR A 297 3.28 -13.16 12.57
CA THR A 297 4.66 -13.57 12.85
C THR A 297 5.08 -14.73 11.94
N ARG A 298 4.21 -15.72 11.70
CA ARG A 298 4.51 -16.86 10.80
C ARG A 298 4.64 -16.43 9.33
N SER A 299 3.74 -15.60 8.83
CA SER A 299 3.80 -15.14 7.43
C SER A 299 5.02 -14.24 7.18
N LEU A 300 5.43 -13.41 8.14
CA LEU A 300 6.67 -12.62 8.04
C LEU A 300 7.94 -13.49 8.11
N LEU A 301 7.97 -14.53 8.96
CA LEU A 301 9.05 -15.53 8.99
C LEU A 301 9.14 -16.31 7.67
N ALA A 302 8.01 -16.72 7.09
CA ALA A 302 7.97 -17.39 5.80
C ALA A 302 8.46 -16.48 4.66
N LEU A 303 8.18 -15.17 4.72
CA LEU A 303 8.76 -14.17 3.81
C LEU A 303 10.29 -14.03 4.02
N ALA A 304 10.78 -14.00 5.26
CA ALA A 304 12.21 -13.97 5.55
C ALA A 304 12.95 -15.20 5.01
N ALA A 305 12.38 -16.40 5.19
CA ALA A 305 12.92 -17.64 4.64
C ALA A 305 13.02 -17.61 3.11
N GLN A 306 11.99 -17.07 2.44
CA GLN A 306 11.97 -16.89 0.98
C GLN A 306 12.92 -15.81 0.48
N LEU A 307 13.25 -14.80 1.29
CA LEU A 307 14.24 -13.76 0.98
C LEU A 307 15.69 -14.18 1.30
N ALA A 308 15.90 -15.11 2.25
CA ALA A 308 17.20 -15.67 2.55
C ALA A 308 17.68 -16.66 1.47
N HIS A 309 16.75 -17.36 0.81
CA HIS A 309 17.04 -18.37 -0.21
C HIS A 309 16.63 -17.85 -1.60
N CYS A 310 17.48 -17.00 -2.18
CA CYS A 310 17.29 -16.40 -3.50
C CYS A 310 18.41 -16.77 -4.47
N ASP A 311 18.07 -17.04 -5.73
CA ASP A 311 19.01 -17.15 -6.83
C ASP A 311 18.65 -16.11 -7.89
N LEU A 312 19.38 -14.99 -7.89
CA LEU A 312 19.19 -13.88 -8.81
C LEU A 312 19.44 -14.21 -10.29
N ARG A 313 19.87 -15.44 -10.61
CA ARG A 313 20.06 -15.94 -11.98
C ARG A 313 18.94 -16.88 -12.43
N ALA A 314 18.06 -17.33 -11.53
CA ALA A 314 16.95 -18.21 -11.86
C ALA A 314 15.90 -17.45 -12.70
N LYS A 315 15.51 -18.03 -13.86
CA LYS A 315 14.69 -17.34 -14.89
C LYS A 315 13.41 -16.65 -14.39
N ASN A 316 12.82 -17.15 -13.30
CA ASN A 316 11.56 -16.66 -12.75
C ASN A 316 11.77 -15.76 -11.50
N GLU A 317 13.01 -15.45 -11.12
CA GLU A 317 13.30 -14.81 -9.84
C GLU A 317 12.77 -13.39 -9.75
N VAL A 318 12.78 -12.61 -10.83
CA VAL A 318 12.15 -11.28 -10.86
C VAL A 318 10.65 -11.37 -10.55
N VAL A 319 9.95 -12.39 -11.05
CA VAL A 319 8.53 -12.64 -10.80
C VAL A 319 8.32 -13.01 -9.32
N ARG A 320 9.16 -13.90 -8.77
CA ARG A 320 9.11 -14.33 -7.37
C ARG A 320 9.41 -13.18 -6.40
N LEU A 321 10.46 -12.40 -6.64
CA LEU A 321 10.85 -11.25 -5.82
C LEU A 321 9.80 -10.14 -5.88
N ARG A 322 9.20 -9.87 -7.05
CA ARG A 322 8.04 -8.96 -7.16
C ARG A 322 6.89 -9.41 -6.28
N ARG A 323 6.54 -10.71 -6.29
CA ARG A 323 5.50 -11.25 -5.39
C ARG A 323 5.86 -11.03 -3.92
N LEU A 324 7.10 -11.35 -3.52
CA LEU A 324 7.58 -11.14 -2.15
C LEU A 324 7.55 -9.66 -1.73
N ALA A 325 7.83 -8.73 -2.64
CA ALA A 325 7.76 -7.29 -2.38
C ALA A 325 6.32 -6.81 -2.18
N LEU A 326 5.37 -7.29 -3.00
CA LEU A 326 3.94 -7.02 -2.81
C LEU A 326 3.44 -7.55 -1.46
N GLU A 327 3.81 -8.79 -1.11
CA GLU A 327 3.40 -9.43 0.14
C GLU A 327 4.02 -8.73 1.37
N ASN A 328 5.32 -8.39 1.36
CA ASN A 328 5.93 -7.59 2.43
C ASN A 328 5.30 -6.18 2.54
N MET A 329 5.03 -5.52 1.40
CA MET A 329 4.43 -4.18 1.37
C MET A 329 2.95 -4.17 1.79
N ALA A 330 2.23 -5.28 1.64
CA ALA A 330 0.85 -5.43 2.11
C ALA A 330 0.70 -5.98 3.54
N TRP A 331 1.76 -6.56 4.14
CA TRP A 331 1.70 -7.11 5.49
C TRP A 331 1.23 -6.08 6.52
N SER A 332 0.28 -6.48 7.37
CA SER A 332 -0.11 -5.75 8.57
C SER A 332 -0.09 -6.71 9.77
N PRO A 333 0.00 -6.22 11.02
CA PRO A 333 -0.16 -7.07 12.20
C PRO A 333 -1.59 -7.60 12.42
N THR A 334 -2.50 -7.39 11.46
CA THR A 334 -3.92 -7.77 11.57
C THR A 334 -4.48 -8.44 10.31
N HIS A 335 -3.63 -8.86 9.36
CA HIS A 335 -4.10 -9.40 8.06
C HIS A 335 -4.87 -10.72 8.16
N SER A 336 -4.77 -11.46 9.27
CA SER A 336 -5.68 -12.59 9.54
C SER A 336 -7.15 -12.17 9.66
N SER A 337 -7.41 -10.90 9.98
CA SER A 337 -8.74 -10.36 10.34
C SER A 337 -9.34 -9.40 9.31
N GLY A 338 -8.63 -9.13 8.21
CA GLY A 338 -9.06 -8.21 7.13
C GLY A 338 -7.88 -7.56 6.41
N TYR A 339 -8.10 -6.96 5.25
CA TYR A 339 -7.07 -6.18 4.53
C TYR A 339 -6.96 -4.73 5.02
N GLU A 340 -7.95 -4.23 5.77
CA GLU A 340 -7.88 -2.93 6.44
C GLU A 340 -7.34 -3.09 7.88
N PRO A 341 -6.51 -2.15 8.40
CA PRO A 341 -5.89 -2.29 9.71
C PRO A 341 -6.92 -2.24 10.86
N ARG A 342 -6.70 -3.06 11.88
CA ARG A 342 -7.52 -3.12 13.10
C ARG A 342 -6.73 -2.74 14.37
N PRO A 343 -6.67 -1.44 14.75
CA PRO A 343 -5.92 -1.00 15.92
C PRO A 343 -6.33 -1.71 17.22
N ASP A 344 -7.60 -2.08 17.34
CA ASP A 344 -8.18 -2.86 18.45
C ASP A 344 -7.56 -4.26 18.62
N LEU A 345 -6.92 -4.80 17.58
CA LEU A 345 -6.14 -6.04 17.62
C LEU A 345 -4.63 -5.77 17.74
N GLU A 346 -4.12 -4.63 17.25
CA GLU A 346 -2.72 -4.22 17.47
C GLU A 346 -2.43 -3.97 18.97
N GLU A 347 -3.39 -3.38 19.70
CA GLU A 347 -3.33 -3.20 21.15
C GLU A 347 -3.27 -4.52 21.94
N GLN A 348 -3.55 -5.66 21.31
CA GLN A 348 -3.48 -7.00 21.91
C GLN A 348 -2.13 -7.71 21.68
N TYR A 349 -1.14 -7.05 21.07
CA TYR A 349 0.22 -7.57 20.94
C TYR A 349 1.08 -7.33 22.19
N ASP A 350 2.13 -8.14 22.36
CA ASP A 350 3.30 -7.67 23.11
C ASP A 350 3.93 -6.49 22.34
N THR A 351 3.99 -5.33 22.97
CA THR A 351 4.52 -4.10 22.36
C THR A 351 5.95 -4.28 21.84
N LEU A 352 6.75 -5.15 22.47
CA LEU A 352 8.12 -5.43 22.04
C LEU A 352 8.17 -6.38 20.83
N GLU A 353 7.36 -7.45 20.82
CA GLU A 353 7.13 -8.31 19.65
C GLU A 353 6.68 -7.49 18.43
N LEU A 354 5.62 -6.70 18.57
CA LEU A 354 5.07 -5.91 17.47
C LEU A 354 6.07 -4.89 16.93
N ASN A 355 6.81 -4.22 17.81
CA ASN A 355 7.90 -3.33 17.42
C ASN A 355 9.00 -4.08 16.66
N ALA A 356 9.39 -5.29 17.10
CA ALA A 356 10.37 -6.13 16.40
C ALA A 356 9.87 -6.62 15.01
N LEU A 357 8.58 -6.94 14.87
CA LEU A 357 7.96 -7.28 13.58
C LEU A 357 7.98 -6.09 12.61
N TYR A 358 7.69 -4.87 13.08
CA TYR A 358 7.81 -3.65 12.27
C TYR A 358 9.26 -3.40 11.82
N HIS A 359 10.25 -3.62 12.69
CA HIS A 359 11.68 -3.54 12.33
C HIS A 359 12.05 -4.57 11.23
N MET A 360 11.62 -5.82 11.39
CA MET A 360 11.84 -6.91 10.43
C MET A 360 11.23 -6.60 9.06
N ARG A 361 9.98 -6.16 9.05
CA ARG A 361 9.26 -5.75 7.85
C ARG A 361 9.92 -4.59 7.11
N ALA A 362 10.34 -3.55 7.84
CA ALA A 362 11.01 -2.40 7.23
C ALA A 362 12.30 -2.82 6.53
N ALA A 363 13.14 -3.64 7.18
CA ALA A 363 14.34 -4.18 6.54
C ALA A 363 13.99 -5.02 5.29
N HIS A 364 12.98 -5.89 5.35
CA HIS A 364 12.53 -6.67 4.20
C HIS A 364 12.13 -5.81 3.01
N ILE A 365 11.43 -4.69 3.21
CA ILE A 365 10.99 -3.80 2.11
C ILE A 365 12.20 -3.23 1.35
N SER A 366 13.21 -2.74 2.06
CA SER A 366 14.44 -2.23 1.42
C SER A 366 15.28 -3.34 0.78
N ILE A 367 15.38 -4.50 1.43
CA ILE A 367 16.02 -5.72 0.87
C ILE A 367 15.33 -6.14 -0.44
N CYS A 368 14.00 -6.22 -0.46
CA CYS A 368 13.22 -6.57 -1.64
C CYS A 368 13.52 -5.62 -2.82
N GLY A 369 13.55 -4.31 -2.57
CA GLY A 369 13.84 -3.31 -3.60
C GLY A 369 15.20 -3.55 -4.28
N ILE A 370 16.26 -3.68 -3.48
CA ILE A 370 17.62 -3.93 -3.98
C ILE A 370 17.72 -5.28 -4.70
N MET A 371 17.15 -6.36 -4.13
CA MET A 371 17.19 -7.68 -4.77
C MET A 371 16.41 -7.73 -6.08
N ILE A 372 15.28 -7.00 -6.19
CA ILE A 372 14.54 -6.84 -7.44
C ILE A 372 15.42 -6.13 -8.49
N GLN A 373 16.10 -5.03 -8.12
CA GLN A 373 16.99 -4.32 -9.05
C GLN A 373 18.08 -5.24 -9.59
N HIS A 374 18.83 -5.93 -8.72
CA HIS A 374 19.88 -6.84 -9.16
C HIS A 374 19.37 -8.00 -10.02
N ALA A 375 18.20 -8.58 -9.71
CA ALA A 375 17.59 -9.60 -10.56
C ALA A 375 17.19 -9.02 -11.93
N MET A 376 16.62 -7.81 -11.96
CA MET A 376 16.29 -7.12 -13.21
C MET A 376 17.52 -6.81 -14.05
N ASP A 377 18.63 -6.37 -13.44
CA ASP A 377 19.90 -6.12 -14.13
C ASP A 377 20.48 -7.41 -14.72
N VAL A 378 20.51 -8.50 -13.95
CA VAL A 378 20.96 -9.83 -14.41
C VAL A 378 20.10 -10.34 -15.58
N HIS A 379 18.79 -10.15 -15.52
CA HIS A 379 17.85 -10.55 -16.56
C HIS A 379 17.65 -9.50 -17.67
N LYS A 380 18.35 -8.36 -17.61
CA LYS A 380 18.29 -7.23 -18.56
C LYS A 380 16.90 -6.63 -18.74
N ILE A 381 16.09 -6.63 -17.68
CA ILE A 381 14.73 -6.08 -17.66
C ILE A 381 14.81 -4.59 -17.28
N THR A 382 14.40 -3.70 -18.19
CA THR A 382 14.38 -2.26 -17.90
C THR A 382 13.33 -1.92 -16.83
N TRP A 383 13.77 -1.26 -15.75
CA TRP A 383 12.92 -0.70 -14.71
C TRP A 383 13.26 0.79 -14.56
N THR A 384 12.26 1.66 -14.75
CA THR A 384 12.43 3.12 -14.70
C THR A 384 12.00 3.70 -13.35
N PHE A 385 12.26 2.96 -12.26
CA PHE A 385 11.93 3.37 -10.91
C PHE A 385 13.13 4.05 -10.26
N ASP A 386 12.92 5.20 -9.62
CA ASP A 386 13.93 5.80 -8.75
C ASP A 386 13.98 5.03 -7.43
N LEU A 387 14.69 3.89 -7.45
CA LEU A 387 14.84 3.04 -6.27
C LEU A 387 15.69 3.74 -5.20
N GLU A 388 16.71 4.51 -5.56
CA GLU A 388 17.57 5.22 -4.60
C GLU A 388 16.78 6.26 -3.81
N GLY A 389 16.03 7.13 -4.51
CA GLY A 389 15.13 8.10 -3.89
C GLY A 389 14.02 7.43 -3.06
N ALA A 390 13.43 6.35 -3.56
CA ALA A 390 12.41 5.60 -2.82
C ALA A 390 12.95 4.96 -1.54
N LEU A 391 14.16 4.38 -1.57
CA LEU A 391 14.81 3.81 -0.39
C LEU A 391 15.22 4.89 0.62
N HIS A 392 15.67 6.06 0.17
CA HIS A 392 15.99 7.17 1.07
C HIS A 392 14.73 7.67 1.81
N ILE A 393 13.62 7.89 1.07
CA ILE A 393 12.32 8.24 1.65
C ILE A 393 11.82 7.15 2.61
N HIS A 394 12.05 5.87 2.29
CA HIS A 394 11.69 4.75 3.15
C HIS A 394 12.51 4.72 4.45
N THR A 395 13.85 4.83 4.39
CA THR A 395 14.71 4.85 5.59
C THR A 395 14.42 6.07 6.46
N GLN A 396 14.19 7.26 5.88
CA GLN A 396 13.73 8.44 6.63
C GLN A 396 12.38 8.20 7.30
N SER A 397 11.40 7.59 6.61
CA SER A 397 10.12 7.20 7.23
C SER A 397 10.33 6.22 8.40
N CYS A 398 11.30 5.32 8.27
CA CYS A 398 11.69 4.36 9.31
C CYS A 398 12.38 4.98 10.54
N GLN A 399 12.63 6.29 10.58
CA GLN A 399 13.11 6.98 11.79
C GLN A 399 12.24 6.69 13.02
N HIS A 400 10.94 6.46 12.81
CA HIS A 400 9.95 6.24 13.87
C HIS A 400 9.94 4.82 14.47
N LEU A 401 10.71 3.88 13.91
CA LEU A 401 10.92 2.55 14.50
C LEU A 401 11.56 2.69 15.89
N ARG A 402 10.91 2.18 16.94
CA ARG A 402 11.30 2.42 18.35
C ARG A 402 12.44 1.50 18.80
N THR A 403 13.58 1.59 18.11
CA THR A 403 14.72 0.64 18.26
C THR A 403 15.28 0.62 19.68
N GLU A 404 15.31 1.77 20.37
CA GLU A 404 15.78 1.85 21.75
C GLU A 404 15.03 0.92 22.71
N ALA A 405 13.73 0.72 22.50
CA ALA A 405 12.91 -0.19 23.32
C ALA A 405 13.25 -1.67 23.09
N LEU A 406 13.94 -2.02 21.99
CA LEU A 406 14.44 -3.38 21.76
C LEU A 406 15.82 -3.62 22.40
N LEU A 407 16.59 -2.56 22.69
CA LEU A 407 17.93 -2.68 23.27
C LEU A 407 17.85 -3.17 24.73
N GLY A 408 18.70 -4.15 25.07
CA GLY A 408 18.63 -4.86 26.36
C GLY A 408 17.57 -5.98 26.41
N THR A 409 16.73 -6.13 25.37
CA THR A 409 15.76 -7.23 25.26
C THR A 409 16.29 -8.37 24.38
N LYS A 410 15.58 -9.51 24.34
CA LYS A 410 15.85 -10.59 23.36
C LYS A 410 15.74 -10.16 21.89
N TYR A 411 15.10 -9.02 21.59
CA TYR A 411 14.94 -8.50 20.23
C TYR A 411 16.03 -7.49 19.82
N ARG A 412 17.03 -7.21 20.68
CA ARG A 412 18.08 -6.20 20.43
C ARG A 412 18.81 -6.41 19.09
N ASP A 413 19.07 -7.66 18.74
CA ASP A 413 19.79 -8.05 17.53
C ASP A 413 18.96 -7.79 16.26
N VAL A 414 17.61 -7.96 16.33
CA VAL A 414 16.67 -7.60 15.25
C VAL A 414 16.71 -6.09 15.02
N GLY A 415 16.67 -5.31 16.10
CA GLY A 415 16.72 -3.85 16.05
C GLY A 415 18.02 -3.31 15.45
N LEU A 416 19.15 -3.91 15.81
CA LEU A 416 20.45 -3.62 15.20
C LEU A 416 20.46 -3.96 13.71
N TRP A 417 20.18 -5.21 13.33
CA TRP A 417 20.24 -5.65 11.94
C TRP A 417 19.34 -4.79 11.05
N SER A 418 18.09 -4.53 11.45
CA SER A 418 17.18 -3.77 10.60
C SER A 418 17.63 -2.32 10.41
N ARG A 419 18.03 -1.63 11.48
CA ARG A 419 18.50 -0.24 11.39
C ARG A 419 19.80 -0.12 10.61
N TYR A 420 20.72 -1.06 10.83
CA TYR A 420 22.00 -1.08 10.13
C TYR A 420 21.83 -1.34 8.64
N VAL A 421 21.02 -2.35 8.26
CA VAL A 421 20.70 -2.63 6.86
C VAL A 421 20.03 -1.43 6.21
N LEU A 422 18.95 -0.88 6.80
CA LEU A 422 18.24 0.29 6.26
C LEU A 422 19.18 1.47 5.96
N CYS A 423 20.04 1.84 6.91
CA CYS A 423 20.94 2.98 6.74
C CYS A 423 22.18 2.66 5.87
N SER A 424 22.56 1.40 5.72
CA SER A 424 23.59 0.99 4.76
C SER A 424 23.10 0.93 3.31
N LEU A 425 21.81 0.64 3.08
CA LEU A 425 21.19 0.62 1.76
C LEU A 425 20.77 2.02 1.28
N ALA A 426 20.26 2.87 2.19
CA ALA A 426 20.04 4.28 1.93
C ALA A 426 20.24 5.08 3.23
N ARG A 427 21.32 5.85 3.31
CA ARG A 427 21.74 6.53 4.55
C ARG A 427 20.78 7.65 4.95
N ASP A 428 20.39 7.64 6.22
CA ASP A 428 19.92 8.81 6.96
C ASP A 428 21.00 9.22 7.97
N SER A 429 21.65 10.36 7.72
CA SER A 429 22.74 10.85 8.58
C SER A 429 22.29 11.27 9.99
N VAL A 430 20.99 11.45 10.22
CA VAL A 430 20.44 11.69 11.57
C VAL A 430 20.58 10.43 12.44
N GLN A 431 20.55 9.23 11.84
CA GLN A 431 20.70 7.96 12.56
C GLN A 431 22.15 7.58 12.85
N ASP A 432 23.15 8.21 12.21
CA ASP A 432 24.57 7.81 12.30
C ASP A 432 25.04 7.73 13.77
N ALA A 433 24.78 8.78 14.56
CA ALA A 433 25.15 8.84 15.97
C ALA A 433 24.41 7.81 16.84
N PHE A 434 23.12 7.57 16.55
CA PHE A 434 22.34 6.51 17.21
C PHE A 434 22.92 5.12 16.90
N ILE A 435 23.29 4.85 15.65
CA ILE A 435 23.85 3.56 15.25
C ILE A 435 25.25 3.35 15.84
N LYS A 436 26.11 4.38 15.92
CA LYS A 436 27.37 4.30 16.69
C LYS A 436 27.13 3.94 18.16
N SER A 437 26.17 4.61 18.80
CA SER A 437 25.80 4.35 20.20
C SER A 437 25.28 2.92 20.39
N MET A 438 24.45 2.42 19.47
CA MET A 438 23.93 1.06 19.48
C MET A 438 25.04 0.01 19.29
N LEU A 439 25.97 0.20 18.35
CA LEU A 439 27.12 -0.69 18.16
C LEU A 439 27.98 -0.77 19.44
N LYS A 440 28.29 0.39 20.04
CA LYS A 440 29.02 0.46 21.31
C LYS A 440 28.27 -0.21 22.48
N ARG A 441 26.95 -0.02 22.57
CA ARG A 441 26.08 -0.65 23.59
C ARG A 441 25.88 -2.16 23.41
N LEU A 442 26.24 -2.70 22.26
CA LEU A 442 26.21 -4.13 21.94
C LEU A 442 27.63 -4.73 21.86
N GLU A 443 28.64 -3.96 22.27
CA GLU A 443 30.06 -4.36 22.33
C GLU A 443 30.65 -4.80 20.98
N ILE A 444 30.08 -4.31 19.88
CA ILE A 444 30.54 -4.60 18.52
C ILE A 444 31.64 -3.61 18.16
N THR A 445 32.89 -4.10 18.11
CA THR A 445 34.10 -3.29 17.92
C THR A 445 34.70 -3.40 16.52
N THR A 446 34.37 -4.48 15.80
CA THR A 446 34.89 -4.80 14.47
C THR A 446 33.75 -5.03 13.47
N PHE A 447 34.05 -4.83 12.18
CA PHE A 447 33.11 -5.16 11.13
C PHE A 447 32.82 -6.67 11.04
N HIS A 448 33.77 -7.53 11.41
CA HIS A 448 33.58 -8.98 11.43
C HIS A 448 32.53 -9.42 12.48
N GLU A 449 32.59 -8.86 13.69
CA GLU A 449 31.55 -9.06 14.71
C GLU A 449 30.18 -8.59 14.20
N LEU A 450 30.10 -7.44 13.53
CA LEU A 450 28.85 -6.98 12.93
C LEU A 450 28.36 -7.91 11.81
N GLN A 451 29.23 -8.32 10.90
CA GLN A 451 28.89 -9.23 9.80
C GLN A 451 28.36 -10.57 10.33
N ALA A 452 28.94 -11.08 11.42
CA ALA A 452 28.44 -12.26 12.15
C ALA A 452 27.07 -12.03 12.83
N VAL A 453 26.73 -10.79 13.22
CA VAL A 453 25.37 -10.44 13.64
C VAL A 453 24.41 -10.38 12.45
N LEU A 454 24.77 -9.67 11.38
CA LEU A 454 23.92 -9.50 10.19
C LEU A 454 23.64 -10.84 9.49
N GLY A 455 24.63 -11.71 9.38
CA GLY A 455 24.54 -13.06 8.80
C GLY A 455 23.65 -14.05 9.56
N ARG A 456 23.12 -13.69 10.73
CA ARG A 456 22.05 -14.46 11.40
C ARG A 456 20.65 -14.13 10.87
N PHE A 457 20.49 -13.08 10.08
CA PHE A 457 19.22 -12.58 9.54
C PHE A 457 19.18 -12.72 8.01
N VAL A 458 18.26 -12.02 7.32
CA VAL A 458 18.33 -11.91 5.87
C VAL A 458 19.51 -11.01 5.51
N TYR A 459 20.59 -11.61 5.01
CA TYR A 459 21.82 -10.91 4.62
C TYR A 459 22.53 -11.64 3.49
N HIS A 460 22.59 -11.01 2.31
CA HIS A 460 23.31 -11.51 1.14
C HIS A 460 24.62 -10.74 0.99
N ASP A 461 25.73 -11.34 1.41
CA ASP A 461 27.04 -10.67 1.43
C ASP A 461 27.47 -10.15 0.05
N ALA A 462 27.25 -10.95 -1.01
CA ALA A 462 27.52 -10.58 -2.40
C ALA A 462 26.63 -9.44 -2.97
N ILE A 463 25.66 -8.94 -2.19
CA ILE A 463 24.76 -7.84 -2.57
C ILE A 463 24.94 -6.66 -1.61
N PHE A 464 24.93 -6.92 -0.29
CA PHE A 464 24.90 -5.91 0.75
C PHE A 464 26.26 -5.68 1.43
N GLY A 465 27.21 -6.63 1.30
CA GLY A 465 28.51 -6.59 1.96
C GLY A 465 29.25 -5.28 1.70
N ASP A 466 29.33 -4.89 0.43
CA ASP A 466 29.98 -3.66 -0.03
C ASP A 466 29.37 -2.39 0.60
N SER A 467 28.03 -2.30 0.66
CA SER A 467 27.31 -1.14 1.21
C SER A 467 27.38 -1.10 2.74
N CYS A 468 27.27 -2.24 3.40
CA CYS A 468 27.51 -2.37 4.84
C CYS A 468 28.95 -2.02 5.22
N ARG A 469 29.94 -2.49 4.44
CA ARG A 469 31.38 -2.22 4.65
C ARG A 469 31.66 -0.71 4.57
N LYS A 470 31.16 -0.04 3.53
CA LYS A 470 31.26 1.42 3.34
C LYS A 470 30.55 2.20 4.46
N PHE A 471 29.39 1.74 4.91
CA PHE A 471 28.66 2.37 6.02
C PHE A 471 29.42 2.22 7.35
N TRP A 472 30.01 1.06 7.64
CA TRP A 472 30.88 0.87 8.81
C TRP A 472 32.06 1.83 8.78
N ASP A 473 32.83 1.85 7.68
CA ASP A 473 34.02 2.68 7.58
C ASP A 473 33.70 4.15 7.78
N MET A 474 32.59 4.63 7.20
CA MET A 474 32.08 5.98 7.45
C MET A 474 31.80 6.23 8.94
N LEU A 475 31.14 5.31 9.65
CA LEU A 475 30.86 5.45 11.08
C LEU A 475 32.14 5.45 11.93
N THR A 476 33.09 4.53 11.67
CA THR A 476 34.29 4.37 12.52
C THR A 476 35.44 5.32 12.18
N THR A 477 35.58 5.76 10.93
CA THR A 477 36.58 6.78 10.55
C THR A 477 36.14 8.21 10.89
N SER A 478 34.85 8.43 11.13
CA SER A 478 34.30 9.74 11.55
C SER A 478 34.58 10.07 13.03
N SER A 479 35.86 10.02 13.44
CA SER A 479 36.34 10.42 14.78
C SER A 479 36.59 11.93 14.93
N ALA A 480 36.64 12.67 13.82
CA ALA A 480 37.04 14.09 13.81
C ALA A 480 35.88 15.11 13.86
N ARG A 481 34.61 14.70 13.77
CA ARG A 481 33.46 15.63 13.66
C ARG A 481 32.60 15.77 14.91
N GLU A 482 32.74 14.87 15.88
CA GLU A 482 31.97 14.88 17.14
C GLU A 482 32.42 16.01 18.10
N ALA A 483 33.53 16.70 17.81
CA ALA A 483 33.94 17.93 18.47
C ALA A 483 32.89 19.07 18.39
N TYR A 484 31.96 19.02 17.43
CA TYR A 484 30.89 20.01 17.29
C TYR A 484 29.56 19.60 17.93
N SER A 485 29.44 18.38 18.47
CA SER A 485 28.22 17.89 19.14
C SER A 485 27.87 18.69 20.41
N GLY A 486 28.83 19.40 21.01
CA GLY A 486 28.61 20.28 22.16
C GLY A 486 27.70 21.48 21.90
N LEU A 487 27.36 21.78 20.63
CA LEU A 487 26.40 22.83 20.26
C LEU A 487 24.92 22.37 20.39
N LEU A 488 24.66 21.11 20.74
CA LEU A 488 23.33 20.59 21.08
C LEU A 488 23.13 20.47 22.60
N GLN A 489 23.58 21.45 23.38
CA GLN A 489 22.97 21.67 24.69
C GLN A 489 21.50 22.06 24.50
N PRO A 490 20.57 21.56 25.33
CA PRO A 490 19.19 22.05 25.32
C PRO A 490 19.19 23.54 25.66
N TYR A 491 18.34 24.31 24.99
CA TYR A 491 18.11 25.71 25.34
C TYR A 491 17.76 25.82 26.84
N PRO A 492 18.37 26.74 27.60
CA PRO A 492 17.95 26.99 28.97
C PRO A 492 16.49 27.44 28.94
N THR A 493 15.62 26.70 29.63
CA THR A 493 14.24 27.13 29.87
C THR A 493 14.26 28.46 30.62
N PRO A 494 13.59 29.52 30.14
CA PRO A 494 13.50 30.76 30.89
C PRO A 494 12.89 30.51 32.27
N ASP A 495 13.53 31.03 33.31
CA ASP A 495 13.05 30.86 34.69
C ASP A 495 11.61 31.33 34.83
N ALA A 496 10.83 30.58 35.63
CA ALA A 496 9.44 30.90 35.88
C ALA A 496 9.34 32.25 36.61
N THR A 497 8.90 33.29 35.89
CA THR A 497 8.72 34.64 36.46
C THR A 497 7.83 34.56 37.70
N PRO A 498 8.29 35.03 38.87
CA PRO A 498 7.52 34.91 40.11
C PRO A 498 6.20 35.67 39.99
N ALA A 499 5.14 35.08 40.54
CA ALA A 499 3.79 35.63 40.43
C ALA A 499 3.72 37.05 41.02
N ARG A 500 3.31 38.02 40.18
CA ARG A 500 2.98 39.38 40.64
C ARG A 500 1.83 39.29 41.64
N GLN A 501 2.09 39.63 42.89
CA GLN A 501 1.03 40.05 43.80
C GLN A 501 0.38 41.31 43.22
N VAL A 502 -0.94 41.31 43.18
CA VAL A 502 -1.77 42.49 42.87
C VAL A 502 -2.17 43.11 44.22
N PRO A 503 -2.07 44.44 44.39
CA PRO A 503 -2.50 45.13 45.61
C PRO A 503 -4.03 45.15 45.77
#